data_AF-A0A954CLU8-F1
#
_entry.id   AF-A0A954CLU8-F1
#
_cell.length_a   1.000
_cell.length_b   1.000
_cell.length_c   1.000
_cell.angle_alpha   90.00
_cell.angle_beta   90.00
_cell.angle_gamma   90.00
#
_symmetry.space_group_name_H-M   'P 1'
#
loop_
_entity.id
_entity.type
_entity.pdbx_description
1 polymer ?
#
loop_
_entity_poly.entity_id
_entity_poly.type
_entity_poly.pdbx_seq_one_letter_code
_entity_poly.pdbx_strand_id
1 'polypeptide(L)'
;MSHHARTASVSIPTAGGAEGFGKAVILGTEHLHMEDIYKALSDVIGGDIEPFEAVQLVDEYRNYWKPKRVTTLLLAESHVHTSFKDMEVSVHVDLPGYPNRYAKFVYCLAYGEPTLTSDPQHSRKDGTPQFWKMLYACANSVEVHEDFKPILKTPTQDASSRIQAKIELLYRLRDMGVWLVDTSIVALYNRGRKPTSISKALDLSWRYTSVVVEAVAPHQVICIGKGVAKVVEPRLRQIVGDNITILPQPNAWLSTATHFEAYQTYHRVCSAHH
;
A
#
# COMPACT_ATOMS: atom_id res chain seq x y z
N MET A 1 -32.53 -33.12 -33.52
CA MET A 1 -32.22 -32.55 -32.19
C MET A 1 -30.71 -32.50 -32.03
N SER A 2 -30.12 -31.33 -32.29
CA SER A 2 -28.67 -31.09 -32.20
C SER A 2 -28.49 -29.82 -31.37
N HIS A 3 -27.93 -29.96 -30.18
CA HIS A 3 -27.67 -28.85 -29.27
C HIS A 3 -26.29 -28.25 -29.59
N HIS A 4 -26.28 -27.02 -30.11
CA HIS A 4 -25.11 -26.16 -30.12
C HIS A 4 -24.92 -25.53 -28.74
N ALA A 5 -23.83 -25.88 -28.07
CA ALA A 5 -23.34 -25.16 -26.89
C ALA A 5 -22.46 -23.99 -27.35
N ARG A 6 -22.90 -22.76 -27.07
CA ARG A 6 -22.12 -21.53 -27.24
C ARG A 6 -21.12 -21.40 -26.10
N THR A 7 -19.83 -21.51 -26.39
CA THR A 7 -18.74 -21.08 -25.52
C THR A 7 -18.61 -19.57 -25.59
N ALA A 8 -18.86 -18.88 -24.47
CA ALA A 8 -18.59 -17.46 -24.33
C ALA A 8 -17.10 -17.24 -24.05
N SER A 9 -16.38 -16.70 -25.03
CA SER A 9 -15.02 -16.20 -24.86
C SER A 9 -15.04 -14.87 -24.13
N VAL A 10 -14.47 -14.80 -22.93
CA VAL A 10 -14.26 -13.55 -22.21
C VAL A 10 -12.99 -12.89 -22.74
N SER A 11 -13.14 -11.74 -23.38
CA SER A 11 -12.05 -10.95 -23.93
C SER A 11 -11.33 -10.19 -22.81
N ILE A 12 -10.04 -10.47 -22.62
CA ILE A 12 -9.16 -9.72 -21.71
C ILE A 12 -8.74 -8.41 -22.41
N PRO A 13 -8.90 -7.21 -21.80
CA PRO A 13 -8.41 -5.99 -22.40
C PRO A 13 -6.88 -5.92 -22.28
N THR A 14 -6.22 -5.68 -23.41
CA THR A 14 -4.79 -5.39 -23.51
C THR A 14 -4.44 -4.12 -22.76
N ALA A 15 -3.52 -4.22 -21.80
CA ALA A 15 -2.94 -3.07 -21.10
C ALA A 15 -2.07 -2.26 -22.08
N GLY A 16 -2.41 -0.98 -22.23
CA GLY A 16 -1.64 -0.03 -23.00
C GLY A 16 -0.36 0.38 -22.27
N GLY A 17 0.75 0.32 -23.00
CA GLY A 17 1.88 1.25 -22.98
C GLY A 17 2.47 1.67 -21.63
N ALA A 18 3.63 1.13 -21.32
CA ALA A 18 4.57 1.67 -20.35
C ALA A 18 5.18 2.98 -20.89
N GLU A 19 4.62 4.13 -20.49
CA GLU A 19 5.32 5.41 -20.46
C GLU A 19 4.90 6.19 -19.21
N GLY A 20 5.87 6.46 -18.32
CA GLY A 20 5.61 7.23 -17.11
C GLY A 20 6.78 7.31 -16.15
N PHE A 21 7.93 7.85 -16.58
CA PHE A 21 8.91 8.38 -15.64
C PHE A 21 8.34 9.66 -15.00
N GLY A 22 8.16 9.66 -13.68
CA GLY A 22 7.90 10.84 -12.85
C GLY A 22 6.79 11.77 -13.33
N LYS A 23 5.51 11.37 -13.20
CA LYS A 23 4.41 12.30 -13.49
C LYS A 23 4.30 13.37 -12.40
N ALA A 24 4.64 14.61 -12.77
CA ALA A 24 4.26 15.79 -12.01
C ALA A 24 2.74 15.81 -11.81
N VAL A 25 2.29 16.08 -10.58
CA VAL A 25 0.87 16.30 -10.30
C VAL A 25 0.61 17.80 -10.32
N ILE A 26 -0.36 18.24 -11.14
CA ILE A 26 -0.59 19.67 -11.41
C ILE A 26 -1.74 20.17 -10.52
N LEU A 27 -1.42 21.03 -9.56
CA LEU A 27 -2.36 21.95 -8.91
C LEU A 27 -1.67 23.31 -8.72
N GLY A 28 -2.18 24.35 -9.38
CA GLY A 28 -1.79 25.75 -9.16
C GLY A 28 -0.29 26.09 -9.27
N THR A 29 0.18 26.46 -10.46
CA THR A 29 1.48 27.12 -10.76
C THR A 29 2.80 26.54 -10.22
N GLU A 30 2.82 25.54 -9.34
CA GLU A 30 4.04 24.89 -8.86
C GLU A 30 3.99 23.39 -9.15
N HIS A 31 4.94 22.92 -9.97
CA HIS A 31 5.18 21.50 -10.18
C HIS A 31 5.93 20.95 -8.96
N LEU A 32 5.23 20.30 -8.04
CA LEU A 32 5.87 19.55 -6.96
C LEU A 32 6.40 18.22 -7.52
N HIS A 33 7.72 18.16 -7.74
CA HIS A 33 8.38 16.94 -8.15
C HIS A 33 8.76 16.09 -6.92
N MET A 34 8.46 14.79 -6.98
CA MET A 34 8.80 13.84 -5.90
C MET A 34 10.31 13.85 -5.57
N GLU A 35 11.15 14.12 -6.56
CA GLU A 35 12.61 14.24 -6.41
C GLU A 35 13.03 15.43 -5.52
N ASP A 36 12.34 16.57 -5.60
CA ASP A 36 12.65 17.74 -4.78
C ASP A 36 12.30 17.50 -3.32
N ILE A 37 11.16 16.84 -3.08
CA ILE A 37 10.76 16.40 -1.74
C ILE A 37 11.74 15.35 -1.20
N TYR A 38 12.19 14.41 -2.04
CA TYR A 38 13.22 13.45 -1.67
C TYR A 38 14.53 14.13 -1.26
N LYS A 39 15.03 15.11 -2.02
CA LYS A 39 16.24 15.89 -1.67
C LYS A 39 16.10 16.56 -0.31
N ALA A 40 14.97 17.23 -0.06
CA ALA A 40 14.70 17.86 1.24
C ALA A 40 14.61 16.83 2.39
N LEU A 41 14.07 15.64 2.13
CA LEU A 41 14.02 14.55 3.11
C LEU A 41 15.41 13.98 3.39
N SER A 42 16.27 13.88 2.37
CA SER A 42 17.66 13.41 2.52
C SER A 42 18.44 14.30 3.50
N ASP A 43 18.23 15.61 3.47
CA ASP A 43 18.87 16.54 4.42
C ASP A 43 18.36 16.37 5.86
N VAL A 44 17.11 15.94 6.04
CA VAL A 44 16.47 15.75 7.35
C VAL A 44 16.77 14.38 7.96
N ILE A 45 16.77 13.34 7.13
CA ILE A 45 16.96 11.95 7.56
C ILE A 45 18.45 11.60 7.59
N GLY A 46 19.25 12.16 6.68
CA GLY A 46 20.67 11.87 6.54
C GLY A 46 20.93 10.51 5.87
N GLY A 47 22.11 9.93 6.12
CA GLY A 47 22.61 8.74 5.42
C GLY A 47 21.83 7.43 5.61
N ASP A 48 20.78 7.43 6.43
CA ASP A 48 19.89 6.29 6.64
C ASP A 48 18.67 6.28 5.70
N ILE A 49 18.53 7.29 4.83
CA ILE A 49 17.48 7.36 3.81
C ILE A 49 17.68 6.27 2.75
N GLU A 50 16.58 5.68 2.29
CA GLU A 50 16.64 4.72 1.18
C GLU A 50 16.92 5.44 -0.15
N PRO A 51 17.48 4.76 -1.16
CA PRO A 51 17.73 5.37 -2.47
C PRO A 51 16.44 5.85 -3.15
N PHE A 52 16.54 6.91 -3.95
CA PHE A 52 15.39 7.47 -4.67
C PHE A 52 14.73 6.45 -5.61
N GLU A 53 15.50 5.54 -6.18
CA GLU A 53 15.00 4.44 -7.02
C GLU A 53 14.07 3.50 -6.25
N ALA A 54 14.26 3.35 -4.93
CA ALA A 54 13.34 2.58 -4.09
C ALA A 54 12.02 3.33 -3.89
N VAL A 55 12.07 4.66 -3.76
CA VAL A 55 10.88 5.52 -3.68
C VAL A 55 10.05 5.41 -4.96
N GLN A 56 10.72 5.48 -6.12
CA GLN A 56 10.09 5.31 -7.43
C GLN A 56 9.47 3.92 -7.56
N LEU A 57 10.20 2.86 -7.20
CA LEU A 57 9.69 1.49 -7.26
C LEU A 57 8.45 1.28 -6.36
N VAL A 58 8.44 1.88 -5.16
CA VAL A 58 7.27 1.83 -4.28
C VAL A 58 6.08 2.60 -4.90
N ASP A 59 6.32 3.74 -5.54
CA ASP A 59 5.28 4.48 -6.26
C ASP A 59 4.73 3.69 -7.47
N GLU A 60 5.58 2.96 -8.20
CA GLU A 60 5.16 2.03 -9.26
C GLU A 60 4.21 0.95 -8.69
N TYR A 61 4.55 0.33 -7.57
CA TYR A 61 3.67 -0.63 -6.90
C TYR A 61 2.34 -0.01 -6.45
N ARG A 62 2.35 1.21 -5.90
CA ARG A 62 1.13 1.94 -5.52
C ARG A 62 0.24 2.20 -6.72
N ASN A 63 0.82 2.67 -7.81
CA ASN A 63 0.08 3.01 -9.03
C ASN A 63 -0.46 1.76 -9.75
N TYR A 64 0.26 0.64 -9.72
CA TYR A 64 -0.22 -0.62 -10.28
C TYR A 64 -1.57 -1.06 -9.67
N TRP A 65 -1.71 -0.94 -8.35
CA TRP A 65 -2.94 -1.30 -7.63
C TRP A 65 -3.94 -0.16 -7.46
N LYS A 66 -3.66 1.02 -8.03
CA LYS A 66 -4.54 2.18 -7.92
C LYS A 66 -5.91 1.88 -8.57
N PRO A 67 -7.03 2.09 -7.84
CA PRO A 67 -8.36 2.04 -8.42
C PRO A 67 -8.58 3.11 -9.51
N LYS A 68 -9.52 2.85 -10.43
CA LYS A 68 -9.98 3.87 -11.37
C LYS A 68 -10.65 5.06 -10.66
N ARG A 69 -11.38 4.77 -9.58
CA ARG A 69 -11.99 5.76 -8.68
C ARG A 69 -11.66 5.36 -7.25
N VAL A 70 -11.02 6.26 -6.50
CA VAL A 70 -10.72 6.02 -5.08
C VAL A 70 -11.92 6.46 -4.25
N THR A 71 -12.57 5.53 -3.58
CA THR A 71 -13.66 5.79 -2.62
C THR A 71 -13.09 5.98 -1.22
N THR A 72 -12.21 5.05 -0.82
CA THR A 72 -11.56 5.04 0.49
C THR A 72 -10.04 5.03 0.33
N LEU A 73 -9.38 6.06 0.85
CA LEU A 73 -7.93 6.11 0.94
C LEU A 73 -7.47 5.60 2.30
N LEU A 74 -6.63 4.57 2.32
CA LEU A 74 -5.89 4.15 3.50
C LEU A 74 -4.59 4.95 3.53
N LEU A 75 -4.43 5.84 4.51
CA LEU A 75 -3.25 6.71 4.65
C LEU A 75 -2.36 6.22 5.79
N ALA A 76 -1.29 5.50 5.47
CA ALA A 76 -0.32 4.95 6.42
C ALA A 76 0.88 5.89 6.65
N GLU A 77 1.83 5.50 7.51
CA GLU A 77 3.00 6.31 7.84
C GLU A 77 4.07 6.25 6.75
N SER A 78 4.63 5.06 6.52
CA SER A 78 5.63 4.76 5.52
C SER A 78 5.72 3.26 5.29
N HIS A 79 6.36 2.87 4.19
CA HIS A 79 6.84 1.50 3.98
C HIS A 79 8.15 1.23 4.76
N VAL A 80 8.69 0.02 4.60
CA VAL A 80 9.95 -0.41 5.21
C VAL A 80 11.12 -0.13 4.27
N HIS A 81 12.26 0.30 4.81
CA HIS A 81 13.43 0.69 4.03
C HIS A 81 13.86 -0.38 3.02
N THR A 82 13.91 0.01 1.74
CA THR A 82 14.34 -0.83 0.62
C THR A 82 15.72 -0.39 0.12
N SER A 83 16.73 -1.25 0.20
CA SER A 83 18.10 -0.96 -0.24
C SER A 83 18.34 -1.30 -1.72
N PHE A 84 19.47 -0.87 -2.28
CA PHE A 84 19.90 -1.30 -3.62
C PHE A 84 19.94 -2.82 -3.77
N LYS A 85 20.50 -3.53 -2.78
CA LYS A 85 20.54 -5.00 -2.75
C LYS A 85 19.15 -5.63 -2.74
N ASP A 86 18.20 -5.01 -2.03
CA ASP A 86 16.81 -5.48 -2.06
C ASP A 86 16.27 -5.40 -3.50
N MET A 87 16.47 -4.28 -4.20
CA MET A 87 15.94 -4.07 -5.55
C MET A 87 16.66 -4.84 -6.67
N GLU A 88 17.81 -5.46 -6.40
CA GLU A 88 18.48 -6.40 -7.31
C GLU A 88 17.73 -7.75 -7.39
N VAL A 89 16.92 -8.06 -6.37
CA VAL A 89 16.12 -9.29 -6.35
C VAL A 89 14.97 -9.18 -7.36
N SER A 90 14.92 -10.13 -8.29
CA SER A 90 13.85 -10.23 -9.27
C SER A 90 12.59 -10.83 -8.64
N VAL A 91 11.44 -10.25 -8.99
CA VAL A 91 10.11 -10.67 -8.57
C VAL A 91 9.39 -11.30 -9.76
N HIS A 92 8.86 -12.50 -9.57
CA HIS A 92 8.17 -13.27 -10.59
C HIS A 92 6.71 -13.48 -10.22
N VAL A 93 5.82 -12.66 -10.78
CA VAL A 93 4.37 -12.77 -10.61
C VAL A 93 3.73 -12.74 -11.99
N ASP A 94 2.81 -13.66 -12.26
CA ASP A 94 2.08 -13.75 -13.53
C ASP A 94 0.95 -12.71 -13.59
N LEU A 95 1.35 -11.43 -13.63
CA LEU A 95 0.46 -10.27 -13.68
C LEU A 95 1.01 -9.26 -14.69
N PRO A 96 0.28 -8.97 -15.80
CA PRO A 96 0.77 -8.07 -16.84
C PRO A 96 1.10 -6.67 -16.31
N GLY A 97 2.33 -6.20 -16.56
CA GLY A 97 2.79 -4.87 -16.16
C GLY A 97 3.10 -4.72 -14.66
N TYR A 98 3.07 -5.80 -13.89
CA TYR A 98 3.44 -5.79 -12.48
C TYR A 98 4.94 -5.51 -12.31
N PRO A 99 5.37 -4.64 -11.36
CA PRO A 99 6.79 -4.37 -11.18
C PRO A 99 7.57 -5.65 -10.85
N ASN A 100 8.76 -5.79 -11.43
CA ASN A 100 9.56 -7.02 -11.40
C ASN A 100 10.78 -6.94 -10.46
N ARG A 101 10.90 -5.87 -9.67
CA ARG A 101 11.97 -5.66 -8.69
C ARG A 101 11.41 -5.67 -7.27
N TYR A 102 12.17 -6.20 -6.33
CA TYR A 102 11.70 -6.34 -4.96
C TYR A 102 11.75 -5.01 -4.19
N ALA A 103 10.64 -4.70 -3.49
CA ALA A 103 10.55 -3.63 -2.50
C ALA A 103 9.92 -4.17 -1.21
N LYS A 104 10.33 -3.64 -0.05
CA LYS A 104 9.74 -3.98 1.26
C LYS A 104 8.46 -3.19 1.51
N PHE A 105 7.48 -3.42 0.65
CA PHE A 105 6.20 -2.74 0.62
C PHE A 105 5.06 -3.75 0.43
N VAL A 106 3.91 -3.54 1.06
CA VAL A 106 2.83 -4.55 1.09
C VAL A 106 2.28 -4.91 -0.29
N TYR A 107 2.32 -3.98 -1.25
CA TYR A 107 1.90 -4.22 -2.63
C TYR A 107 2.92 -4.98 -3.49
N CYS A 108 4.16 -5.12 -3.02
CA CYS A 108 5.11 -6.10 -3.55
C CYS A 108 4.72 -7.47 -2.98
N LEU A 109 4.13 -8.35 -3.78
CA LEU A 109 3.63 -9.66 -3.35
C LEU A 109 4.77 -10.54 -2.83
N ALA A 110 5.96 -10.40 -3.41
CA ALA A 110 7.17 -11.05 -2.94
C ALA A 110 7.58 -10.60 -1.52
N TYR A 111 7.10 -9.45 -1.02
CA TYR A 111 7.32 -9.00 0.35
C TYR A 111 6.59 -9.91 1.35
N GLY A 112 7.36 -10.89 1.84
CA GLY A 112 6.85 -11.98 2.65
C GLY A 112 6.35 -13.18 1.85
N GLU A 113 6.64 -13.30 0.56
CA GLU A 113 6.41 -14.53 -0.21
C GLU A 113 7.70 -14.93 -0.95
N PRO A 114 8.65 -15.61 -0.27
CA PRO A 114 9.97 -15.90 -0.83
C PRO A 114 9.93 -16.83 -2.05
N THR A 115 8.82 -17.52 -2.30
CA THR A 115 8.62 -18.34 -3.51
C THR A 115 8.46 -17.50 -4.79
N LEU A 116 8.24 -16.19 -4.66
CA LEU A 116 8.13 -15.23 -5.77
C LEU A 116 9.47 -14.57 -6.12
N THR A 117 10.55 -14.89 -5.42
CA THR A 117 11.89 -14.32 -5.65
C THR A 117 12.85 -15.38 -6.18
N SER A 118 13.73 -14.99 -7.10
CA SER A 118 14.76 -15.87 -7.68
C SER A 118 15.99 -16.08 -6.80
N ASP A 119 16.18 -15.27 -5.76
CA ASP A 119 17.36 -15.30 -4.89
C ASP A 119 17.15 -16.21 -3.66
N PRO A 120 17.86 -17.34 -3.54
CA PRO A 120 17.75 -18.22 -2.37
C PRO A 120 18.29 -17.61 -1.07
N GLN A 121 19.09 -16.53 -1.16
CA GLN A 121 19.61 -15.78 0.00
C GLN A 121 18.67 -14.65 0.45
N HIS A 122 17.60 -14.39 -0.30
CA HIS A 122 16.62 -13.39 0.06
C HIS A 122 15.92 -13.73 1.39
N SER A 123 15.66 -12.71 2.21
CA SER A 123 15.19 -12.86 3.58
C SER A 123 13.82 -13.55 3.65
N ARG A 124 13.76 -14.71 4.29
CA ARG A 124 12.51 -15.44 4.55
C ARG A 124 11.64 -14.81 5.65
N LYS A 125 12.20 -13.86 6.40
CA LYS A 125 11.58 -13.20 7.55
C LYS A 125 10.82 -11.92 7.19
N ASP A 126 10.90 -11.50 5.93
CA ASP A 126 10.24 -10.30 5.45
C ASP A 126 8.71 -10.48 5.39
N GLY A 127 8.00 -9.35 5.34
CA GLY A 127 6.54 -9.27 5.24
C GLY A 127 5.88 -8.53 6.41
N THR A 128 4.63 -8.11 6.19
CA THR A 128 3.80 -7.37 7.15
C THR A 128 2.42 -8.03 7.27
N PRO A 129 2.30 -9.18 7.96
CA PRO A 129 1.03 -9.91 8.06
C PRO A 129 -0.11 -9.05 8.66
N GLN A 130 0.20 -8.09 9.52
CA GLN A 130 -0.78 -7.17 10.09
C GLN A 130 -1.40 -6.24 9.03
N PHE A 131 -0.62 -5.80 8.04
CA PHE A 131 -1.15 -5.02 6.92
C PHE A 131 -2.03 -5.89 6.02
N TRP A 132 -1.65 -7.15 5.79
CA TRP A 132 -2.52 -8.08 5.06
C TRP A 132 -3.86 -8.32 5.76
N LYS A 133 -3.87 -8.44 7.10
CA LYS A 133 -5.13 -8.52 7.88
C LYS A 133 -5.98 -7.25 7.74
N MET A 134 -5.36 -6.08 7.82
CA MET A 134 -6.04 -4.80 7.59
C MET A 134 -6.68 -4.73 6.19
N LEU A 135 -5.91 -5.05 5.14
CA LEU A 135 -6.40 -5.08 3.76
C LEU A 135 -7.55 -6.10 3.61
N TYR A 136 -7.42 -7.27 4.23
CA TYR A 136 -8.48 -8.29 4.24
C TYR A 136 -9.77 -7.78 4.89
N ALA A 137 -9.64 -7.10 6.04
CA ALA A 137 -10.77 -6.54 6.77
C ALA A 137 -11.45 -5.38 6.03
N CYS A 138 -10.75 -4.67 5.14
CA CYS A 138 -11.41 -3.68 4.27
C CYS A 138 -12.43 -4.35 3.33
N ALA A 139 -12.10 -5.54 2.81
CA ALA A 139 -12.95 -6.24 1.84
C ALA A 139 -13.92 -7.25 2.47
N ASN A 140 -13.71 -7.67 3.71
CA ASN A 140 -14.45 -8.77 4.35
C ASN A 140 -14.80 -8.44 5.80
N SER A 141 -15.98 -8.87 6.26
CA SER A 141 -16.24 -8.93 7.70
C SER A 141 -15.30 -9.97 8.32
N VAL A 142 -14.80 -9.66 9.51
CA VAL A 142 -13.90 -10.53 10.27
C VAL A 142 -14.52 -10.73 11.64
N GLU A 143 -14.86 -11.98 11.94
CA GLU A 143 -15.45 -12.37 13.23
C GLU A 143 -14.44 -13.13 14.08
N VAL A 144 -13.55 -13.90 13.43
CA VAL A 144 -12.57 -14.77 14.11
C VAL A 144 -11.20 -14.70 13.43
N HIS A 145 -10.16 -15.18 14.12
CA HIS A 145 -8.79 -15.12 13.58
C HIS A 145 -8.58 -16.01 12.36
N GLU A 146 -9.34 -17.09 12.27
CA GLU A 146 -9.32 -18.08 11.20
C GLU A 146 -9.75 -17.48 9.86
N ASP A 147 -10.51 -16.38 9.86
CA ASP A 147 -10.93 -15.68 8.64
C ASP A 147 -9.71 -15.18 7.83
N PHE A 148 -8.60 -14.89 8.50
CA PHE A 148 -7.36 -14.46 7.85
C PHE A 148 -6.53 -15.60 7.26
N LYS A 149 -6.91 -16.86 7.49
CA LYS A 149 -6.16 -18.03 7.04
C LYS A 149 -5.74 -17.95 5.57
N PRO A 150 -6.60 -17.57 4.60
CA PRO A 150 -6.23 -17.59 3.18
C PRO A 150 -5.02 -16.72 2.82
N ILE A 151 -4.77 -15.64 3.57
CA ILE A 151 -3.73 -14.64 3.26
C ILE A 151 -2.47 -14.74 4.15
N LEU A 152 -2.45 -15.66 5.12
CA LEU A 152 -1.33 -15.83 6.07
C LEU A 152 -0.57 -17.14 5.83
N LYS A 153 0.77 -17.09 5.99
CA LYS A 153 1.65 -18.28 5.90
C LYS A 153 1.28 -19.38 6.90
N THR A 154 0.77 -18.98 8.04
CA THR A 154 0.31 -19.90 9.08
C THR A 154 -1.15 -19.56 9.36
N PRO A 155 -2.10 -20.49 9.15
CA PRO A 155 -1.90 -21.91 8.87
C PRO A 155 -1.90 -22.32 7.37
N THR A 156 -2.04 -21.39 6.40
CA THR A 156 -2.04 -21.76 4.97
C THR A 156 -0.63 -22.01 4.47
N GLN A 157 -0.22 -23.28 4.46
CA GLN A 157 1.13 -23.64 4.03
C GLN A 157 1.33 -23.56 2.52
N ASP A 158 0.30 -23.83 1.73
CA ASP A 158 0.39 -23.77 0.28
C ASP A 158 0.64 -22.33 -0.21
N ALA A 159 1.80 -22.11 -0.81
CA ALA A 159 2.21 -20.79 -1.25
C ALA A 159 1.36 -20.29 -2.43
N SER A 160 1.07 -21.15 -3.40
CA SER A 160 0.32 -20.80 -4.60
C SER A 160 -1.09 -20.32 -4.26
N SER A 161 -1.83 -21.06 -3.43
CA SER A 161 -3.17 -20.68 -2.99
C SER A 161 -3.16 -19.38 -2.18
N ARG A 162 -2.15 -19.18 -1.32
CA ARG A 162 -2.00 -17.96 -0.52
C ARG A 162 -1.69 -16.74 -1.39
N ILE A 163 -0.81 -16.89 -2.37
CA ILE A 163 -0.47 -15.83 -3.32
C ILE A 163 -1.70 -15.47 -4.16
N GLN A 164 -2.43 -16.48 -4.65
CA GLN A 164 -3.66 -16.28 -5.39
C GLN A 164 -4.72 -15.53 -4.55
N ALA A 165 -4.92 -15.92 -3.29
CA ALA A 165 -5.84 -15.24 -2.38
C ALA A 165 -5.45 -13.76 -2.13
N LYS A 166 -4.14 -13.47 -2.07
CA LYS A 166 -3.64 -12.09 -1.96
C LYS A 166 -3.90 -11.29 -3.24
N ILE A 167 -3.68 -11.88 -4.41
CA ILE A 167 -3.96 -11.25 -5.70
C ILE A 167 -5.46 -10.94 -5.82
N GLU A 168 -6.33 -11.91 -5.52
CA GLU A 168 -7.78 -11.74 -5.52
C GLU A 168 -8.25 -10.66 -4.55
N LEU A 169 -7.66 -10.62 -3.35
CA LEU A 169 -7.92 -9.55 -2.38
C LEU A 169 -7.54 -8.18 -2.94
N LEU A 170 -6.35 -8.03 -3.54
CA LEU A 170 -5.91 -6.74 -4.09
C LEU A 170 -6.79 -6.30 -5.28
N TYR A 171 -7.22 -7.22 -6.13
CA TYR A 171 -8.20 -6.91 -7.18
C TYR A 171 -9.54 -6.47 -6.60
N ARG A 172 -10.06 -7.18 -5.59
CA ARG A 172 -11.31 -6.80 -4.91
C ARG A 172 -11.22 -5.43 -4.27
N LEU A 173 -10.12 -5.12 -3.58
CA LEU A 173 -9.89 -3.78 -3.01
C LEU A 173 -9.84 -2.70 -4.09
N ARG A 174 -9.19 -2.99 -5.22
CA ARG A 174 -9.13 -2.10 -6.36
C ARG A 174 -10.51 -1.83 -6.95
N ASP A 175 -11.33 -2.87 -7.13
CA ASP A 175 -12.71 -2.75 -7.62
C ASP A 175 -13.60 -2.03 -6.61
N MET A 176 -13.29 -2.19 -5.31
CA MET A 176 -13.88 -1.43 -4.22
C MET A 176 -13.33 0.02 -4.11
N GLY A 177 -12.43 0.48 -4.97
CA GLY A 177 -11.91 1.84 -4.81
C GLY A 177 -11.10 2.08 -3.53
N VAL A 178 -10.65 1.01 -2.86
CA VAL A 178 -9.79 1.08 -1.67
C VAL A 178 -8.34 1.14 -2.11
N TRP A 179 -7.60 2.17 -1.68
CA TRP A 179 -6.22 2.39 -2.08
C TRP A 179 -5.32 2.75 -0.90
N LEU A 180 -4.19 2.07 -0.76
CA LEU A 180 -3.19 2.35 0.28
C LEU A 180 -2.11 3.27 -0.25
N VAL A 181 -1.91 4.39 0.45
CA VAL A 181 -0.84 5.36 0.22
C VAL A 181 -0.16 5.64 1.55
N ASP A 182 1.15 5.85 1.53
CA ASP A 182 1.88 6.30 2.71
C ASP A 182 1.97 7.83 2.74
N THR A 183 1.90 8.38 3.94
CA THR A 183 2.13 9.81 4.20
C THR A 183 3.54 10.20 3.80
N SER A 184 4.52 9.36 4.17
CA SER A 184 5.92 9.51 3.80
C SER A 184 6.21 8.89 2.43
N ILE A 185 6.86 9.64 1.54
CA ILE A 185 7.33 9.07 0.26
C ILE A 185 8.53 8.15 0.46
N VAL A 186 9.29 8.32 1.54
CA VAL A 186 10.43 7.48 1.91
C VAL A 186 10.11 6.61 3.13
N ALA A 187 10.82 5.50 3.27
CA ALA A 187 10.78 4.70 4.48
C ALA A 187 11.29 5.48 5.70
N LEU A 188 10.52 5.47 6.78
CA LEU A 188 10.90 6.06 8.08
C LEU A 188 11.38 5.01 9.08
N TYR A 189 11.54 3.77 8.64
CA TYR A 189 11.99 2.64 9.45
C TYR A 189 13.10 1.88 8.73
N ASN A 190 14.31 1.92 9.31
CA ASN A 190 15.44 1.13 8.85
C ASN A 190 15.94 0.25 10.00
N ARG A 191 15.78 -1.08 9.87
CA ARG A 191 16.17 -2.06 10.91
C ARG A 191 15.60 -1.74 12.30
N GLY A 192 14.36 -1.26 12.35
CA GLY A 192 13.67 -0.87 13.59
C GLY A 192 14.08 0.48 14.17
N ARG A 193 14.98 1.22 13.50
CA ARG A 193 15.36 2.58 13.86
C ARG A 193 14.53 3.60 13.09
N LYS A 194 14.16 4.65 13.80
CA LYS A 194 13.39 5.80 13.29
C LYS A 194 14.30 7.03 13.24
N PRO A 195 14.13 7.94 12.27
CA PRO A 195 14.81 9.22 12.32
C PRO A 195 14.37 10.01 13.55
N THR A 196 15.26 10.82 14.11
CA THR A 196 14.95 11.68 15.26
C THR A 196 13.87 12.72 14.94
N SER A 197 13.76 13.11 13.67
CA SER A 197 12.85 14.16 13.19
C SER A 197 11.68 13.62 12.36
N ILE A 198 11.03 12.53 12.80
CA ILE A 198 9.88 11.93 12.07
C ILE A 198 8.81 12.96 11.72
N SER A 199 8.39 13.81 12.65
CA SER A 199 7.32 14.77 12.38
C SER A 199 7.69 15.73 11.25
N LYS A 200 8.96 16.13 11.17
CA LYS A 200 9.47 16.98 10.08
C LYS A 200 9.53 16.22 8.75
N ALA A 201 9.94 14.95 8.77
CA ALA A 201 9.95 14.11 7.58
C ALA A 201 8.52 13.85 7.04
N LEU A 202 7.55 13.59 7.94
CA LEU A 202 6.15 13.47 7.58
C LEU A 202 5.59 14.79 7.03
N ASP A 203 5.92 15.92 7.64
CA ASP A 203 5.50 17.25 7.18
C ASP A 203 6.02 17.56 5.76
N LEU A 204 7.30 17.28 5.49
CA LEU A 204 7.89 17.47 4.16
C LEU A 204 7.26 16.54 3.13
N SER A 205 7.12 15.25 3.46
CA SER A 205 6.51 14.28 2.56
C SER A 205 5.05 14.59 2.26
N TRP A 206 4.32 15.10 3.25
CA TRP A 206 2.92 15.48 3.10
C TRP A 206 2.70 16.52 1.99
N ARG A 207 3.70 17.36 1.66
CA ARG A 207 3.59 18.32 0.55
C ARG A 207 3.37 17.62 -0.80
N TYR A 208 3.97 16.45 -1.01
CA TYR A 208 3.71 15.64 -2.20
C TYR A 208 2.44 14.82 -2.02
N THR A 209 2.30 14.14 -0.88
CA THR A 209 1.18 13.23 -0.66
C THR A 209 -0.16 13.95 -0.64
N SER A 210 -0.25 15.18 -0.14
CA SER A 210 -1.49 15.98 -0.15
C SER A 210 -2.00 16.20 -1.56
N VAL A 211 -1.11 16.48 -2.51
CA VAL A 211 -1.43 16.65 -3.93
C VAL A 211 -1.96 15.34 -4.51
N VAL A 212 -1.41 14.19 -4.11
CA VAL A 212 -1.95 12.87 -4.49
C VAL A 212 -3.35 12.66 -3.91
N VAL A 213 -3.59 13.02 -2.64
CA VAL A 213 -4.91 12.91 -2.00
C VAL A 213 -5.93 13.83 -2.67
N GLU A 214 -5.57 15.09 -2.94
CA GLU A 214 -6.40 16.07 -3.64
C GLU A 214 -6.77 15.59 -5.04
N ALA A 215 -5.80 15.07 -5.79
CA ALA A 215 -6.01 14.61 -7.16
C ALA A 215 -6.95 13.39 -7.26
N VAL A 216 -7.00 12.53 -6.23
CA VAL A 216 -7.92 11.37 -6.23
C VAL A 216 -9.25 11.66 -5.53
N ALA A 217 -9.35 12.76 -4.78
CA ALA A 217 -10.55 13.24 -4.10
C ALA A 217 -11.36 12.10 -3.44
N PRO A 218 -10.77 11.37 -2.48
CA PRO A 218 -11.44 10.21 -1.89
C PRO A 218 -12.67 10.66 -1.10
N HIS A 219 -13.71 9.82 -1.05
CA HIS A 219 -14.90 10.11 -0.26
C HIS A 219 -14.59 10.03 1.23
N GLN A 220 -13.71 9.10 1.60
CA GLN A 220 -13.32 8.82 2.96
C GLN A 220 -11.81 8.56 3.04
N VAL A 221 -11.19 9.00 4.13
CA VAL A 221 -9.81 8.65 4.47
C VAL A 221 -9.79 7.88 5.78
N ILE A 222 -9.05 6.77 5.81
CA ILE A 222 -8.67 6.07 7.03
C ILE A 222 -7.20 6.42 7.32
N CYS A 223 -6.96 7.29 8.29
CA CYS A 223 -5.63 7.66 8.73
C CYS A 223 -5.11 6.62 9.73
N ILE A 224 -4.04 5.92 9.36
CA ILE A 224 -3.50 4.75 10.08
C ILE A 224 -2.34 5.18 10.96
N GLY A 225 -2.61 5.30 12.26
CA GLY A 225 -1.64 5.65 13.29
C GLY A 225 -1.85 7.06 13.84
N LYS A 226 -1.97 7.15 15.17
CA LYS A 226 -2.15 8.43 15.89
C LYS A 226 -0.97 9.40 15.68
N GLY A 227 0.24 8.88 15.46
CA GLY A 227 1.43 9.70 15.18
C GLY A 227 1.31 10.44 13.84
N VAL A 228 0.85 9.74 12.80
CA VAL A 228 0.56 10.31 11.49
C VAL A 228 -0.55 11.35 11.58
N ALA A 229 -1.68 10.97 12.20
CA ALA A 229 -2.84 11.85 12.34
C ALA A 229 -2.47 13.20 13.00
N LYS A 230 -1.67 13.18 14.07
CA LYS A 230 -1.19 14.41 14.73
C LYS A 230 -0.48 15.38 13.79
N VAL A 231 0.19 14.89 12.75
CA VAL A 231 0.95 15.72 11.80
C VAL A 231 0.09 16.20 10.64
N VAL A 232 -0.78 15.33 10.10
CA VAL A 232 -1.46 15.60 8.83
C VAL A 232 -2.95 15.93 8.97
N GLU A 233 -3.62 15.52 10.04
CA GLU A 233 -5.08 15.64 10.18
C GLU A 233 -5.60 17.08 9.96
N PRO A 234 -5.01 18.16 10.53
CA PRO A 234 -5.52 19.50 10.30
C PRO A 234 -5.56 19.90 8.82
N ARG A 235 -4.58 19.45 8.03
CA ARG A 235 -4.50 19.71 6.58
C ARG A 235 -5.33 18.72 5.79
N LEU A 236 -5.37 17.46 6.20
CA LEU A 236 -6.22 16.45 5.61
C LEU A 236 -7.71 16.84 5.69
N ARG A 237 -8.15 17.44 6.82
CA ARG A 237 -9.51 17.99 6.99
C ARG A 237 -9.83 19.10 6.00
N GLN A 238 -8.83 19.85 5.53
CA GLN A 238 -9.05 20.88 4.49
C GLN A 238 -9.36 20.26 3.13
N ILE A 239 -8.94 19.01 2.89
CA ILE A 239 -9.13 18.29 1.63
C ILE A 239 -10.43 17.48 1.66
N VAL A 240 -10.69 16.74 2.76
CA VAL A 240 -11.80 15.75 2.83
C VAL A 240 -12.84 16.05 3.91
N GLY A 241 -12.74 17.19 4.60
CA GLY A 241 -13.66 17.57 5.66
C GLY A 241 -13.65 16.60 6.85
N ASP A 242 -14.84 16.24 7.32
CA ASP A 242 -15.02 15.31 8.44
C ASP A 242 -14.99 13.83 8.05
N ASN A 243 -14.76 13.52 6.76
CA ASN A 243 -14.69 12.14 6.26
C ASN A 243 -13.33 11.49 6.55
N ILE A 244 -12.92 11.54 7.82
CA ILE A 244 -11.66 10.98 8.31
C ILE A 244 -11.95 10.05 9.48
N THR A 245 -11.46 8.81 9.36
CA THR A 245 -11.46 7.83 10.44
C THR A 245 -10.02 7.59 10.86
N ILE A 246 -9.71 7.72 12.16
CA ILE A 246 -8.36 7.49 12.67
C ILE A 246 -8.33 6.12 13.34
N LEU A 247 -7.49 5.23 12.84
CA LEU A 247 -7.30 3.89 13.39
C LEU A 247 -5.86 3.71 13.91
N PRO A 248 -5.63 2.81 14.88
CA PRO A 248 -4.27 2.47 15.28
C PRO A 248 -3.49 1.83 14.13
N GLN A 249 -2.16 1.86 14.22
CA GLN A 249 -1.32 1.11 13.28
C GLN A 249 -1.58 -0.40 13.44
N PRO A 250 -1.56 -1.19 12.35
CA PRO A 250 -1.83 -2.63 12.43
C PRO A 250 -0.86 -3.40 13.33
N ASN A 251 0.36 -2.89 13.52
CA ASN A 251 1.40 -3.47 14.38
C ASN A 251 1.45 -2.84 15.79
N ALA A 252 0.48 -2.00 16.16
CA ALA A 252 0.43 -1.41 17.49
C ALA A 252 0.23 -2.49 18.58
N TRP A 253 0.87 -2.28 19.72
CA TRP A 253 0.73 -3.13 20.90
C TRP A 253 -0.63 -2.84 21.56
N LEU A 254 -1.64 -3.63 21.18
CA LEU A 254 -3.03 -3.49 21.61
C LEU A 254 -3.58 -4.85 22.04
N SER A 255 -4.71 -4.83 22.75
CA SER A 255 -5.45 -6.05 23.05
C SER A 255 -6.00 -6.68 21.76
N THR A 256 -6.23 -7.99 21.78
CA THR A 256 -6.88 -8.70 20.67
C THR A 256 -8.25 -8.09 20.35
N ALA A 257 -9.07 -7.79 21.36
CA ALA A 257 -10.38 -7.18 21.18
C ALA A 257 -10.30 -5.83 20.43
N THR A 258 -9.34 -4.98 20.80
CA THR A 258 -9.12 -3.69 20.14
C THR A 258 -8.67 -3.84 18.68
N HIS A 259 -7.89 -4.89 18.38
CA HIS A 259 -7.55 -5.22 16.98
C HIS A 259 -8.80 -5.65 16.18
N PHE A 260 -9.68 -6.44 16.76
CA PHE A 260 -10.95 -6.83 16.11
C PHE A 260 -11.89 -5.65 15.89
N GLU A 261 -12.05 -4.77 16.88
CA GLU A 261 -12.82 -3.52 16.72
C GLU A 261 -12.28 -2.67 15.57
N ALA A 262 -10.95 -2.60 15.42
CA ALA A 262 -10.32 -1.93 14.30
C ALA A 262 -10.65 -2.62 12.97
N TYR A 263 -10.57 -3.96 12.88
CA TYR A 263 -10.94 -4.71 11.68
C TYR A 263 -12.42 -4.52 11.29
N GLN A 264 -13.33 -4.57 12.25
CA GLN A 264 -14.75 -4.28 12.02
C GLN A 264 -14.95 -2.85 11.53
N THR A 265 -14.19 -1.89 12.05
CA THR A 265 -14.22 -0.51 11.57
C THR A 265 -13.68 -0.37 10.14
N TYR A 266 -12.57 -1.03 9.79
CA TYR A 266 -12.09 -1.08 8.41
C TYR A 266 -13.17 -1.60 7.47
N HIS A 267 -13.83 -2.70 7.83
CA HIS A 267 -14.90 -3.27 7.01
C HIS A 267 -16.05 -2.29 6.83
N ARG A 268 -16.61 -1.77 7.93
CA ARG A 268 -17.74 -0.83 7.92
C ARG A 268 -17.47 0.41 7.09
N VAL A 269 -16.27 0.98 7.20
CA VAL A 269 -15.90 2.19 6.47
C VAL A 269 -15.66 1.90 4.99
N CYS A 270 -14.98 0.80 4.66
CA CYS A 270 -14.69 0.47 3.27
C CYS A 270 -15.93 -0.02 2.51
N SER A 271 -16.88 -0.70 3.17
CA SER A 271 -18.10 -1.21 2.53
C SER A 271 -19.21 -0.18 2.38
N ALA A 272 -19.13 0.99 3.04
CA ALA A 272 -20.17 2.01 3.02
C ALA A 272 -20.44 2.65 1.64
N HIS A 273 -19.55 2.41 0.66
CA HIS A 273 -19.60 3.01 -0.66
C HIS A 273 -19.69 1.98 -1.81
N HIS A 274 -20.04 0.73 -1.49
CA HIS A 274 -20.25 -0.38 -2.43
C HIS A 274 -21.69 -0.89 -2.45
#